data_AF-A0AAU9C2F8-F1
#
_entry.id   AF-A0AAU9C2F8-F1
#
_cell.length_a   1.000
_cell.length_b   1.000
_cell.length_c   1.000
_cell.angle_alpha   90.00
_cell.angle_beta   90.00
_cell.angle_gamma   90.00
#
_symmetry.space_group_name_H-M   'P 1'
#
loop_
_entity.id
_entity.type
_entity.pdbx_description
1 polymer ?
#
loop_
_entity_poly.entity_id
_entity_poly.type
_entity_poly.pdbx_seq_one_letter_code
_entity_poly.pdbx_strand_id
1 'polypeptide(L)'
;MKMILSLLLTLLLSACGDANPPLKTWKLVPGGITAAAVADNHALLASIDQGAQWWQLKPKKLLHSFRHGQAEQEMIAVAVTADGRFAVTADRNGLAWWDTGSGRPLASWALEDIHSLALSADGRWALIGLGDRAVYFSLRHGKTRFAFPHDRAVKTVALDRQGRFALTGSDDGSAKLWDLQDGRLRYSWRQRGKLAAVTLSDRGTYALTNPLLGPIQVWKTADGKLKRQLGPQYVTVTRAAFTPSEGLLATGHPSQGIRLWSLKRGKLLRQFLPRQAGILKPTSAPVLALRFVKGGKQLLSATSDGAVQLWTIRGKKKK
;
A
#
# COMPACT_ATOMS: atom_id res chain seq x y z
N MET A 1 -38.99 45.85 -25.62
CA MET A 1 -38.77 45.00 -26.82
C MET A 1 -37.48 45.44 -27.50
N LYS A 2 -36.34 44.83 -27.13
CA LYS A 2 -35.13 44.64 -27.95
C LYS A 2 -34.18 43.80 -27.11
N MET A 3 -34.10 42.55 -27.52
CA MET A 3 -33.33 41.45 -26.99
C MET A 3 -32.26 41.13 -28.05
N ILE A 4 -31.19 40.44 -27.64
CA ILE A 4 -30.26 39.67 -28.48
C ILE A 4 -29.03 40.44 -29.00
N LEU A 5 -27.85 40.14 -28.46
CA LEU A 5 -26.82 39.29 -29.10
C LEU A 5 -25.41 39.72 -28.64
N SER A 6 -24.81 38.99 -27.70
CA SER A 6 -23.35 38.85 -27.69
C SER A 6 -23.00 37.41 -27.33
N LEU A 7 -22.23 36.84 -28.25
CA LEU A 7 -22.17 35.44 -28.61
C LEU A 7 -21.02 34.74 -27.87
N LEU A 8 -21.27 33.48 -27.54
CA LEU A 8 -20.36 32.42 -27.10
C LEU A 8 -18.88 32.59 -27.51
N LEU A 9 -18.00 32.48 -26.52
CA LEU A 9 -16.66 31.91 -26.72
C LEU A 9 -16.31 30.97 -25.55
N THR A 10 -17.01 29.83 -25.47
CA THR A 10 -16.58 28.71 -24.62
C THR A 10 -15.61 27.83 -25.40
N LEU A 11 -14.32 28.09 -25.18
CA LEU A 11 -13.22 27.27 -25.67
C LEU A 11 -13.30 25.88 -25.02
N LEU A 12 -13.81 24.88 -25.74
CA LEU A 12 -13.74 23.47 -25.38
C LEU A 12 -12.30 22.98 -25.49
N LEU A 13 -11.48 23.24 -24.47
CA LEU A 13 -10.25 22.48 -24.22
C LEU A 13 -10.63 21.08 -23.76
N SER A 14 -11.01 20.24 -24.71
CA SER A 14 -11.03 18.78 -24.51
C SER A 14 -9.59 18.28 -24.50
N ALA A 15 -8.89 18.52 -23.39
CA ALA A 15 -7.71 17.75 -23.04
C ALA A 15 -8.19 16.33 -22.67
N CYS A 16 -8.54 15.55 -23.69
CA CYS A 16 -8.77 14.11 -23.58
C CYS A 16 -7.40 13.46 -23.38
N GLY A 17 -6.81 13.65 -22.20
CA GLY A 17 -5.58 12.98 -21.82
C GLY A 17 -5.86 11.48 -21.81
N ASP A 18 -4.99 10.69 -22.46
CA ASP A 18 -5.05 9.23 -22.57
C ASP A 18 -5.31 8.58 -21.20
N ALA A 19 -6.58 8.49 -20.83
CA ALA A 19 -6.99 7.80 -19.63
C ALA A 19 -6.61 6.35 -19.88
N ASN A 20 -5.74 5.80 -19.02
CA ASN A 20 -5.50 4.37 -18.97
C ASN A 20 -6.49 3.79 -17.95
N PRO A 21 -7.78 3.56 -18.30
CA PRO A 21 -8.78 3.14 -17.32
C PRO A 21 -8.45 1.74 -16.79
N PRO A 22 -9.03 1.38 -15.64
CA PRO A 22 -8.91 0.02 -15.14
C PRO A 22 -9.62 -0.96 -16.09
N LEU A 23 -9.04 -2.15 -16.26
CA LEU A 23 -9.67 -3.28 -16.94
C LEU A 23 -10.98 -3.70 -16.26
N LYS A 24 -11.03 -3.62 -14.94
CA LYS A 24 -12.20 -3.95 -14.13
C LYS A 24 -12.17 -3.14 -12.84
N THR A 25 -13.34 -2.69 -12.41
CA THR A 25 -13.56 -2.07 -11.10
C THR A 25 -14.58 -2.91 -10.34
N TRP A 26 -14.31 -3.20 -9.08
CA TRP A 26 -15.25 -3.75 -8.12
C TRP A 26 -15.50 -2.71 -7.05
N LYS A 27 -16.73 -2.20 -6.95
CA LYS A 27 -17.15 -1.44 -5.77
C LYS A 27 -17.59 -2.45 -4.71
N LEU A 28 -16.81 -2.57 -3.64
CA LEU A 28 -17.00 -3.59 -2.62
C LEU A 28 -17.57 -2.98 -1.33
N VAL A 29 -16.98 -1.88 -0.87
CA VAL A 29 -17.37 -1.21 0.39
C VAL A 29 -17.68 0.27 0.13
N PRO A 30 -18.89 0.62 -0.35
CA PRO A 30 -19.17 1.97 -0.82
C PRO A 30 -19.11 3.06 0.26
N GLY A 31 -19.24 2.70 1.55
CA GLY A 31 -19.10 3.61 2.69
C GLY A 31 -17.66 4.09 2.95
N GLY A 32 -16.69 3.61 2.18
CA GLY A 32 -15.29 3.94 2.35
C GLY A 32 -14.57 2.96 3.26
N ILE A 33 -13.25 3.00 3.18
CA ILE A 33 -12.34 2.08 3.86
C ILE A 33 -11.14 2.85 4.41
N THR A 34 -10.59 2.35 5.51
CA THR A 34 -9.50 2.96 6.28
C THR A 34 -8.18 2.25 6.02
N ALA A 35 -8.24 0.94 5.77
CA ALA A 35 -7.10 0.12 5.38
C ALA A 35 -7.50 -0.92 4.33
N ALA A 36 -6.53 -1.33 3.52
CA ALA A 36 -6.73 -2.35 2.51
C ALA A 36 -5.48 -3.21 2.30
N ALA A 37 -5.70 -4.48 1.95
CA ALA A 37 -4.70 -5.36 1.41
C ALA A 37 -5.31 -6.14 0.23
N VAL A 38 -4.51 -6.45 -0.78
CA VAL A 38 -4.96 -7.20 -1.97
C VAL A 38 -4.05 -8.40 -2.22
N ALA A 39 -4.68 -9.50 -2.61
CA ALA A 39 -4.04 -10.73 -3.10
C ALA A 39 -4.56 -11.02 -4.53
N ASP A 40 -4.10 -12.11 -5.16
CA ASP A 40 -4.31 -12.34 -6.59
C ASP A 40 -5.77 -12.21 -7.06
N ASN A 41 -6.71 -12.89 -6.38
CA ASN A 41 -8.15 -12.82 -6.67
C ASN A 41 -8.97 -12.35 -5.47
N HIS A 42 -8.34 -11.72 -4.49
CA HIS A 42 -8.99 -11.38 -3.24
C HIS A 42 -8.60 -9.99 -2.73
N ALA A 43 -9.45 -9.41 -1.89
CA ALA A 43 -9.19 -8.14 -1.24
C ALA A 43 -9.69 -8.19 0.21
N LEU A 44 -8.86 -7.70 1.13
CA LEU A 44 -9.21 -7.45 2.51
C LEU A 44 -9.39 -5.95 2.71
N LEU A 45 -10.59 -5.52 3.06
CA LEU A 45 -10.96 -4.11 3.12
C LEU A 45 -11.54 -3.79 4.49
N ALA A 46 -10.87 -2.93 5.26
CA ALA A 46 -11.32 -2.49 6.56
C ALA A 46 -12.11 -1.18 6.44
N SER A 47 -13.29 -1.13 7.04
CA SER A 47 -14.05 0.11 7.22
C SER A 47 -14.32 0.37 8.70
N ILE A 48 -14.66 1.61 9.02
CA ILE A 48 -14.97 2.06 10.38
C ILE A 48 -16.11 1.22 10.96
N ASP A 49 -17.21 1.05 10.21
CA ASP A 49 -18.44 0.50 10.78
C ASP A 49 -18.54 -1.03 10.63
N GLN A 50 -17.88 -1.60 9.61
CA GLN A 50 -18.10 -3.00 9.19
C GLN A 50 -16.98 -3.95 9.61
N GLY A 51 -15.89 -3.45 10.21
CA GLY A 51 -14.66 -4.21 10.41
C GLY A 51 -13.97 -4.50 9.08
N ALA A 52 -13.17 -5.56 9.02
CA ALA A 52 -12.48 -5.96 7.80
C ALA A 52 -13.24 -7.03 7.02
N GLN A 53 -13.54 -6.78 5.76
CA GLN A 53 -14.24 -7.71 4.88
C GLN A 53 -13.28 -8.39 3.91
N TRP A 54 -13.33 -9.71 3.87
CA TRP A 54 -12.55 -10.56 2.96
C TRP A 54 -13.38 -10.95 1.74
N TRP A 55 -13.00 -10.43 0.58
CA TRP A 55 -13.72 -10.59 -0.68
C TRP A 55 -12.95 -11.44 -1.67
N GLN A 56 -13.66 -12.32 -2.37
CA GLN A 56 -13.26 -12.85 -3.66
C GLN A 56 -13.71 -11.90 -4.78
N LEU A 57 -12.82 -11.62 -5.74
CA LEU A 57 -13.09 -10.69 -6.83
C LEU A 57 -13.75 -11.37 -8.03
N LYS A 58 -13.44 -12.64 -8.28
CA LYS A 58 -13.98 -13.43 -9.40
C LYS A 58 -14.37 -14.86 -8.98
N PRO A 59 -15.67 -15.21 -8.97
CA PRO A 59 -16.81 -14.27 -8.95
C PRO A 59 -16.75 -13.32 -7.75
N LYS A 60 -17.43 -12.17 -7.83
CA LYS A 60 -17.52 -11.23 -6.71
C LYS A 60 -18.32 -11.89 -5.59
N LYS A 61 -17.69 -12.17 -4.46
CA LYS A 61 -18.34 -12.78 -3.28
C LYS A 61 -17.66 -12.29 -2.00
N LEU A 62 -18.46 -11.88 -1.02
CA LEU A 62 -17.97 -11.70 0.35
C LEU A 62 -17.78 -13.09 0.95
N LEU A 63 -16.57 -13.40 1.39
CA LEU A 63 -16.25 -14.69 2.00
C LEU A 63 -16.44 -14.61 3.50
N HIS A 64 -15.80 -13.64 4.16
CA HIS A 64 -15.79 -13.49 5.61
C HIS A 64 -15.74 -12.03 6.05
N SER A 65 -16.14 -11.78 7.29
CA SER A 65 -15.98 -10.48 7.97
C SER A 65 -15.21 -10.70 9.26
N PHE A 66 -14.15 -9.94 9.47
CA PHE A 66 -13.24 -10.01 10.61
C PHE A 66 -13.46 -8.79 11.51
N ARG A 67 -13.60 -9.05 12.81
CA ARG A 67 -13.72 -8.02 13.85
C ARG A 67 -12.95 -8.46 15.08
N HIS A 68 -12.12 -7.58 15.61
CA HIS A 68 -11.49 -7.71 16.91
C HIS A 68 -11.48 -6.34 17.58
N GLY A 69 -11.28 -6.31 18.90
CA GLY A 69 -11.38 -5.08 19.68
C GLY A 69 -12.83 -4.69 19.99
N GLN A 70 -13.00 -3.48 20.55
CA GLN A 70 -14.32 -2.92 20.86
C GLN A 70 -15.01 -2.39 19.60
N ALA A 71 -16.34 -2.39 19.58
CA ALA A 71 -17.16 -2.11 18.39
C ALA A 71 -16.89 -0.74 17.72
N GLU A 72 -16.32 0.22 18.45
CA GLU A 72 -16.04 1.59 17.98
C GLU A 72 -14.57 1.81 17.56
N GLN A 73 -13.69 0.81 17.72
CA GLN A 73 -12.28 0.99 17.36
C GLN A 73 -12.05 0.83 15.86
N GLU A 74 -11.56 1.90 15.24
CA GLU A 74 -11.19 1.90 13.83
C GLU A 74 -10.01 0.94 13.58
N MET A 75 -10.18 0.03 12.63
CA MET A 75 -9.07 -0.75 12.09
C MET A 75 -8.14 0.16 11.29
N ILE A 76 -6.91 0.33 11.76
CA ILE A 76 -5.93 1.23 11.17
C ILE A 76 -5.02 0.54 10.15
N ALA A 77 -4.88 -0.78 10.21
CA ALA A 77 -4.05 -1.54 9.30
C ALA A 77 -4.57 -2.96 9.08
N VAL A 78 -4.39 -3.46 7.86
CA VAL A 78 -4.64 -4.85 7.49
C VAL A 78 -3.52 -5.37 6.60
N ALA A 79 -3.25 -6.67 6.68
CA ALA A 79 -2.30 -7.35 5.82
C ALA A 79 -2.81 -8.75 5.46
N VAL A 80 -2.42 -9.24 4.28
CA VAL A 80 -2.78 -10.59 3.82
C VAL A 80 -1.57 -11.24 3.15
N THR A 81 -1.41 -12.55 3.33
CA THR A 81 -0.41 -13.30 2.57
C THR A 81 -0.79 -13.33 1.09
N ALA A 82 0.20 -13.47 0.22
CA ALA A 82 -0.03 -13.44 -1.22
C ALA A 82 -0.85 -14.62 -1.73
N ASP A 83 -0.72 -15.78 -1.08
CA ASP A 83 -1.56 -16.97 -1.32
C ASP A 83 -2.98 -16.80 -0.75
N GLY A 84 -3.21 -15.70 -0.01
CA GLY A 84 -4.49 -15.36 0.57
C GLY A 84 -4.87 -16.16 1.81
N ARG A 85 -4.02 -17.07 2.32
CA ARG A 85 -4.38 -18.01 3.43
C ARG A 85 -4.46 -17.36 4.81
N PHE A 86 -3.64 -16.35 5.08
CA PHE A 86 -3.60 -15.69 6.38
C PHE A 86 -3.84 -14.20 6.22
N ALA A 87 -4.60 -13.65 7.16
CA ALA A 87 -4.83 -12.22 7.29
C ALA A 87 -4.47 -11.75 8.70
N VAL A 88 -4.06 -10.49 8.81
CA VAL A 88 -3.95 -9.80 10.09
C VAL A 88 -4.71 -8.49 10.01
N THR A 89 -5.49 -8.21 11.04
CA THR A 89 -6.18 -6.93 11.25
C THR A 89 -5.58 -6.27 12.49
N ALA A 90 -5.45 -4.95 12.48
CA ALA A 90 -4.97 -4.19 13.63
C ALA A 90 -5.81 -2.92 13.81
N ASP A 91 -6.15 -2.64 15.06
CA ASP A 91 -6.63 -1.34 15.53
C ASP A 91 -5.47 -0.64 16.28
N ARG A 92 -5.75 0.40 17.06
CA ARG A 92 -4.70 1.12 17.80
C ARG A 92 -4.14 0.35 19.00
N ASN A 93 -4.88 -0.62 19.52
CA ASN A 93 -4.67 -1.26 20.82
C ASN A 93 -4.44 -2.78 20.73
N GLY A 94 -4.56 -3.35 19.54
CA GLY A 94 -4.30 -4.76 19.33
C GLY A 94 -4.40 -5.20 17.88
N LEU A 95 -4.07 -6.46 17.68
CA LEU A 95 -4.18 -7.13 16.39
C LEU A 95 -4.76 -8.53 16.55
N ALA A 96 -5.40 -9.01 15.49
CA ALA A 96 -5.88 -10.38 15.36
C ALA A 96 -5.32 -11.02 14.10
N TRP A 97 -4.95 -12.30 14.22
CA TRP A 97 -4.47 -13.15 13.13
C TRP A 97 -5.56 -14.15 12.76
N TRP A 98 -5.80 -14.33 11.47
CA TRP A 98 -6.96 -15.04 10.94
C TRP A 98 -6.54 -16.09 9.92
N ASP A 99 -7.23 -17.24 9.95
CA ASP A 99 -7.29 -18.16 8.82
C ASP A 99 -8.41 -17.70 7.88
N THR A 100 -8.06 -17.33 6.65
CA THR A 100 -9.02 -16.74 5.71
C THR A 100 -9.90 -17.78 5.02
N GLY A 101 -9.54 -19.06 5.08
CA GLY A 101 -10.34 -20.15 4.52
C GLY A 101 -11.58 -20.39 5.36
N SER A 102 -11.38 -20.58 6.67
CA SER A 102 -12.43 -20.80 7.66
C SER A 102 -13.06 -19.51 8.19
N GLY A 103 -12.33 -18.39 8.10
CA GLY A 103 -12.73 -17.11 8.68
C GLY A 103 -12.55 -17.01 10.20
N ARG A 104 -11.92 -18.01 10.82
CA ARG A 104 -11.75 -18.08 12.28
C ARG A 104 -10.50 -17.30 12.73
N PRO A 105 -10.54 -16.63 13.90
CA PRO A 105 -9.34 -16.09 14.51
C PRO A 105 -8.44 -17.23 14.97
N LEU A 106 -7.14 -17.11 14.66
CA LEU A 106 -6.09 -18.00 15.14
C LEU A 106 -5.55 -17.54 16.49
N ALA A 107 -5.40 -16.22 16.66
CA ALA A 107 -5.00 -15.58 17.91
C ALA A 107 -5.20 -14.06 17.85
N SER A 108 -5.20 -13.41 19.02
CA SER A 108 -5.20 -11.95 19.15
C SER A 108 -4.24 -11.52 20.26
N TRP A 109 -3.74 -10.29 20.16
CA TRP A 109 -2.80 -9.71 21.12
C TRP A 109 -3.11 -8.24 21.35
N ALA A 110 -3.02 -7.81 22.61
CA ALA A 110 -3.03 -6.41 22.98
C ALA A 110 -1.63 -5.82 22.74
N LEU A 111 -1.57 -4.76 21.95
CA LEU A 111 -0.36 -4.00 21.63
C LEU A 111 -0.79 -2.55 21.43
N GLU A 112 -0.21 -1.65 22.21
CA GLU A 112 -0.61 -0.25 22.18
C GLU A 112 0.13 0.54 21.09
N ASP A 113 -0.52 1.60 20.63
CA ASP A 113 0.01 2.60 19.71
C ASP A 113 0.45 2.04 18.35
N ILE A 114 -0.31 1.10 17.81
CA ILE A 114 -0.06 0.58 16.45
C ILE A 114 -0.29 1.70 15.43
N HIS A 115 0.59 1.79 14.44
CA HIS A 115 0.50 2.72 13.32
C HIS A 115 0.58 2.05 11.95
N SER A 116 1.29 0.93 11.86
CA SER A 116 1.47 0.23 10.58
C SER A 116 1.79 -1.25 10.79
N LEU A 117 1.52 -2.04 9.76
CA LEU A 117 1.64 -3.49 9.81
C LEU A 117 2.13 -4.02 8.46
N ALA A 118 3.06 -4.98 8.49
CA ALA A 118 3.40 -5.84 7.36
C ALA A 118 3.41 -7.31 7.80
N LEU A 119 2.94 -8.19 6.93
CA LEU A 119 2.88 -9.64 7.18
C LEU A 119 3.95 -10.35 6.34
N SER A 120 4.69 -11.24 6.98
CA SER A 120 5.65 -12.14 6.33
C SER A 120 4.96 -13.06 5.32
N ALA A 121 5.72 -13.55 4.33
CA ALA A 121 5.16 -14.34 3.24
C ALA A 121 4.52 -15.66 3.69
N ASP A 122 5.00 -16.25 4.79
CA ASP A 122 4.46 -17.47 5.40
C ASP A 122 3.27 -17.21 6.36
N GLY A 123 2.97 -15.94 6.64
CA GLY A 123 1.89 -15.51 7.52
C GLY A 123 2.16 -15.70 9.00
N ARG A 124 3.39 -16.03 9.42
CA ARG A 124 3.71 -16.38 10.82
C ARG A 124 4.35 -15.26 11.62
N TRP A 125 4.82 -14.23 10.94
CA TRP A 125 5.45 -13.05 11.53
C TRP A 125 4.81 -11.76 11.05
N ALA A 126 4.62 -10.81 11.97
CA ALA A 126 4.22 -9.45 11.68
C ALA A 126 5.37 -8.49 12.00
N LEU A 127 5.61 -7.52 11.13
CA LEU A 127 6.36 -6.31 11.46
C LEU A 127 5.35 -5.22 11.79
N ILE A 128 5.43 -4.68 13.00
CA ILE A 128 4.43 -3.75 13.55
C ILE A 128 5.15 -2.46 13.87
N GLY A 129 4.76 -1.36 13.23
CA GLY A 129 5.24 -0.02 13.58
C GLY A 129 4.40 0.54 14.72
N LEU A 130 5.06 0.89 15.82
CA LEU A 130 4.48 1.48 17.02
C LEU A 130 4.92 2.95 17.14
N GLY A 131 4.77 3.57 18.31
CA GLY A 131 5.35 4.86 18.67
C GLY A 131 6.87 4.91 18.45
N ASP A 132 7.67 4.60 19.46
CA ASP A 132 9.14 4.77 19.39
C ASP A 132 9.91 3.62 18.71
N ARG A 133 9.21 2.61 18.19
CA ARG A 133 9.87 1.41 17.64
C ARG A 133 9.00 0.68 16.64
N ALA A 134 9.61 -0.21 15.88
CA ALA A 134 8.90 -1.34 15.30
C ALA A 134 9.22 -2.64 16.04
N VAL A 135 8.33 -3.61 16.00
CA VAL A 135 8.57 -4.96 16.54
C VAL A 135 8.36 -6.02 15.47
N TYR A 136 9.29 -6.97 15.39
CA TYR A 136 9.14 -8.18 14.59
C TYR A 136 8.59 -9.29 15.48
N PHE A 137 7.31 -9.58 15.31
CA PHE A 137 6.47 -10.30 16.26
C PHE A 137 6.04 -11.66 15.70
N SER A 138 6.19 -12.72 16.50
CA SER A 138 5.75 -14.07 16.15
C SER A 138 4.25 -14.21 16.41
N LEU A 139 3.45 -14.33 15.36
CA LEU A 139 2.00 -14.57 15.45
C LEU A 139 1.67 -15.98 15.95
N ARG A 140 2.61 -16.92 15.86
CA ARG A 140 2.39 -18.27 16.41
C ARG A 140 2.58 -18.33 17.93
N HIS A 141 3.56 -17.58 18.45
CA HIS A 141 3.97 -17.68 19.85
C HIS A 141 3.60 -16.45 20.69
N GLY A 142 3.13 -15.37 20.07
CA GLY A 142 2.80 -14.13 20.76
C GLY A 142 4.02 -13.41 21.35
N LYS A 143 5.18 -13.47 20.69
CA LYS A 143 6.43 -12.93 21.23
C LYS A 143 7.18 -12.08 20.22
N THR A 144 7.72 -10.96 20.70
CA THR A 144 8.67 -10.14 19.94
C THR A 144 10.00 -10.87 19.83
N ARG A 145 10.49 -11.04 18.60
CA ARG A 145 11.84 -11.54 18.32
C ARG A 145 12.86 -10.39 18.29
N PHE A 146 12.52 -9.29 17.63
CA PHE A 146 13.36 -8.09 17.55
C PHE A 146 12.53 -6.83 17.76
N ALA A 147 13.14 -5.83 18.40
CA ALA A 147 12.63 -4.47 18.48
C ALA A 147 13.60 -3.53 17.76
N PHE A 148 13.04 -2.62 16.96
CA PHE A 148 13.77 -1.75 16.05
C PHE A 148 13.54 -0.29 16.45
N PRO A 149 14.47 0.33 17.21
CA PRO A 149 14.26 1.63 17.82
C PRO A 149 14.32 2.80 16.82
N HIS A 150 13.47 3.79 17.09
CA HIS A 150 13.35 5.08 16.42
C HIS A 150 13.15 6.19 17.46
N ASP A 151 13.38 7.44 17.07
CA ASP A 151 13.23 8.57 18.00
C ASP A 151 11.78 9.08 18.06
N ARG A 152 10.91 8.59 17.15
CA ARG A 152 9.49 8.95 17.00
C ARG A 152 8.69 7.82 16.34
N ALA A 153 7.36 8.00 16.33
CA ALA A 153 6.33 7.20 15.64
C ALA A 153 6.83 6.49 14.37
N VAL A 154 6.83 5.15 14.34
CA VAL A 154 7.08 4.35 13.13
C VAL A 154 5.79 4.23 12.32
N LYS A 155 5.60 5.15 11.37
CA LYS A 155 4.36 5.29 10.59
C LYS A 155 4.24 4.31 9.43
N THR A 156 5.33 3.70 8.98
CA THR A 156 5.31 2.80 7.82
C THR A 156 6.37 1.71 7.96
N VAL A 157 5.99 0.49 7.58
CA VAL A 157 6.86 -0.70 7.66
C VAL A 157 6.71 -1.56 6.42
N ALA A 158 7.76 -2.31 6.06
CA ALA A 158 7.74 -3.29 4.99
C ALA A 158 8.66 -4.47 5.31
N LEU A 159 8.28 -5.64 4.79
CA LEU A 159 9.07 -6.86 4.79
C LEU A 159 9.37 -7.25 3.35
N ASP A 160 10.55 -7.81 3.10
CA ASP A 160 10.80 -8.51 1.84
C ASP A 160 10.13 -9.90 1.86
N ARG A 161 10.02 -10.52 0.68
CA ARG A 161 9.30 -11.79 0.54
C ARG A 161 10.14 -12.99 1.01
N GLN A 162 11.46 -12.84 1.13
CA GLN A 162 12.36 -13.88 1.63
C GLN A 162 12.48 -13.87 3.16
N GLY A 163 11.92 -12.84 3.84
CA GLY A 163 11.99 -12.71 5.29
C GLY A 163 13.40 -12.38 5.79
N ARG A 164 14.22 -11.77 4.95
CA ARG A 164 15.59 -11.37 5.26
C ARG A 164 15.67 -9.96 5.80
N PHE A 165 14.85 -9.04 5.31
CA PHE A 165 14.93 -7.63 5.63
C PHE A 165 13.61 -7.06 6.13
N ALA A 166 13.73 -6.21 7.15
CA ALA A 166 12.68 -5.27 7.55
C ALA A 166 13.10 -3.86 7.18
N LEU A 167 12.14 -3.06 6.73
CA LEU A 167 12.31 -1.64 6.47
C LEU A 167 11.29 -0.87 7.28
N THR A 168 11.77 0.09 8.07
CA THR A 168 10.94 0.96 8.92
C THR A 168 11.10 2.40 8.47
N GLY A 169 10.03 3.18 8.53
CA GLY A 169 10.03 4.62 8.26
C GLY A 169 9.29 5.37 9.36
N SER A 170 9.92 6.42 9.89
CA SER A 170 9.46 7.12 11.08
C SER A 170 9.20 8.61 10.85
N ASP A 171 8.42 9.19 11.76
CA ASP A 171 8.25 10.64 11.94
C ASP A 171 9.54 11.37 12.36
N ASP A 172 10.59 10.63 12.74
CA ASP A 172 11.94 11.17 12.96
C ASP A 172 12.68 11.53 11.65
N GLY A 173 12.08 11.21 10.50
CA GLY A 173 12.64 11.48 9.17
C GLY A 173 13.70 10.47 8.73
N SER A 174 13.86 9.36 9.45
CA SER A 174 14.71 8.23 9.06
C SER A 174 13.90 7.06 8.49
N ALA A 175 14.49 6.42 7.48
CA ALA A 175 14.15 5.07 7.09
C ALA A 175 15.32 4.14 7.45
N LYS A 176 15.04 3.02 8.12
CA LYS A 176 16.05 2.08 8.61
C LYS A 176 15.83 0.69 8.03
N LEU A 177 16.89 0.10 7.47
CA LEU A 177 16.92 -1.27 6.96
C LEU A 177 17.57 -2.18 8.00
N TRP A 178 16.89 -3.25 8.38
CA TRP A 178 17.30 -4.21 9.40
C TRP A 178 17.47 -5.59 8.79
N ASP A 179 18.48 -6.33 9.23
CA ASP A 179 18.62 -7.75 8.92
C ASP A 179 17.78 -8.58 9.92
N LEU A 180 16.89 -9.43 9.42
CA LEU A 180 16.01 -10.28 10.23
C LEU A 180 16.69 -11.60 10.63
N GLN A 181 17.91 -11.86 10.18
CA GLN A 181 18.68 -13.00 10.67
C GLN A 181 19.16 -12.74 12.10
N ASP A 182 19.74 -11.57 12.35
CA ASP A 182 20.38 -11.21 13.62
C ASP A 182 19.80 -9.95 14.30
N GLY A 183 18.85 -9.26 13.66
CA GLY A 183 18.18 -8.07 14.20
C GLY A 183 18.97 -6.77 14.06
N ARG A 184 20.10 -6.77 13.34
CA ARG A 184 21.00 -5.61 13.28
C ARG A 184 20.58 -4.57 12.24
N LEU A 185 20.82 -3.30 12.56
CA LEU A 185 20.70 -2.19 11.62
C LEU A 185 21.76 -2.33 10.53
N ARG A 186 21.34 -2.37 9.27
CA ARG A 186 22.25 -2.37 8.11
C ARG A 186 22.50 -0.97 7.57
N TYR A 187 21.43 -0.21 7.37
CA TYR A 187 21.49 1.15 6.82
C TYR A 187 20.43 2.04 7.45
N SER A 188 20.76 3.33 7.57
CA SER A 188 19.86 4.40 7.98
C SER A 188 19.94 5.52 6.96
N TRP A 189 18.79 5.89 6.39
CA TRP A 189 18.68 6.98 5.42
C TRP A 189 17.86 8.11 6.05
N ARG A 190 18.52 9.26 6.28
CA ARG A 190 17.85 10.47 6.78
C ARG A 190 17.32 11.28 5.60
N GLN A 191 16.04 11.63 5.66
CA GLN A 191 15.37 12.46 4.67
C GLN A 191 14.74 13.68 5.36
N ARG A 192 14.42 14.72 4.57
CA ARG A 192 13.75 15.91 5.07
C ARG A 192 12.25 15.63 5.19
N GLY A 193 11.75 15.60 6.43
CA GLY A 193 10.35 15.38 6.74
C GLY A 193 10.01 13.94 7.13
N LYS A 194 8.79 13.75 7.64
CA LYS A 194 8.26 12.47 8.12
C LYS A 194 8.13 11.46 6.97
N LEU A 195 8.43 10.19 7.22
CA LEU A 195 8.32 9.14 6.20
C LEU A 195 6.84 8.77 5.95
N ALA A 196 6.40 8.96 4.72
CA ALA A 196 5.03 8.66 4.28
C ALA A 196 4.88 7.20 3.83
N ALA A 197 5.89 6.66 3.15
CA ALA A 197 5.87 5.29 2.64
C ALA A 197 7.27 4.68 2.58
N VAL A 198 7.35 3.41 2.96
CA VAL A 198 8.47 2.52 2.66
C VAL A 198 7.98 1.27 1.95
N THR A 199 8.82 0.66 1.10
CA THR A 199 8.54 -0.67 0.55
C THR A 199 9.83 -1.39 0.20
N LEU A 200 9.84 -2.71 0.34
CA LEU A 200 10.93 -3.58 -0.09
C LEU A 200 10.50 -4.33 -1.35
N SER A 201 11.44 -4.59 -2.24
CA SER A 201 11.22 -5.47 -3.38
C SER A 201 11.16 -6.93 -2.93
N ASP A 202 10.51 -7.80 -3.71
CA ASP A 202 10.27 -9.20 -3.30
C ASP A 202 11.57 -9.96 -2.97
N ARG A 203 12.67 -9.70 -3.71
CA ARG A 203 13.98 -10.33 -3.45
C ARG A 203 14.82 -9.55 -2.43
N GLY A 204 14.27 -8.49 -1.86
CA GLY A 204 14.96 -7.60 -0.95
C GLY A 204 16.09 -6.82 -1.60
N THR A 205 16.20 -6.75 -2.93
CA THR A 205 17.28 -6.03 -3.65
C THR A 205 17.19 -4.51 -3.53
N TYR A 206 15.96 -3.98 -3.46
CA TYR A 206 15.70 -2.56 -3.42
C TYR A 206 14.81 -2.17 -2.25
N ALA A 207 15.14 -1.05 -1.63
CA ALA A 207 14.30 -0.34 -0.69
C ALA A 207 13.79 0.95 -1.35
N LEU A 208 12.52 1.27 -1.16
CA LEU A 208 11.95 2.57 -1.48
C LEU A 208 11.70 3.33 -0.19
N THR A 209 12.01 4.62 -0.21
CA THR A 209 11.62 5.57 0.82
C THR A 209 10.97 6.79 0.18
N ASN A 210 9.93 7.33 0.81
CA ASN A 210 9.31 8.58 0.42
C ASN A 210 8.89 9.36 1.66
N PRO A 211 9.49 10.54 1.90
CA PRO A 211 9.00 11.46 2.91
C PRO A 211 7.79 12.24 2.38
N LEU A 212 6.96 12.77 3.29
CA LEU A 212 5.84 13.64 2.95
C LEU A 212 6.30 14.80 2.07
N LEU A 213 5.63 15.00 0.94
CA LEU A 213 5.93 16.06 -0.03
C LEU A 213 7.39 16.09 -0.50
N GLY A 214 8.09 14.95 -0.48
CA GLY A 214 9.48 14.87 -0.94
C GLY A 214 9.67 13.88 -2.08
N PRO A 215 10.93 13.63 -2.47
CA PRO A 215 11.22 12.74 -3.58
C PRO A 215 11.00 11.28 -3.21
N ILE A 216 10.70 10.45 -4.22
CA ILE A 216 10.76 8.99 -4.08
C ILE A 216 12.22 8.59 -4.29
N GLN A 217 12.83 7.93 -3.31
CA GLN A 217 14.19 7.44 -3.40
C GLN A 217 14.20 5.91 -3.38
N VAL A 218 15.01 5.32 -4.26
CA VAL A 218 15.19 3.87 -4.37
C VAL A 218 16.65 3.55 -4.10
N TRP A 219 16.88 2.73 -3.08
CA TRP A 219 18.19 2.35 -2.56
C TRP A 219 18.49 0.90 -2.91
N LYS A 220 19.76 0.57 -3.12
CA LYS A 220 20.23 -0.81 -3.13
C LYS A 220 20.42 -1.26 -1.68
N THR A 221 19.83 -2.39 -1.31
CA THR A 221 19.96 -2.93 0.05
C THR A 221 21.30 -3.63 0.29
N ALA A 222 22.04 -3.96 -0.77
CA ALA A 222 23.33 -4.63 -0.65
C ALA A 222 24.46 -3.70 -0.18
N ASP A 223 24.40 -2.42 -0.54
CA ASP A 223 25.45 -1.43 -0.27
C ASP A 223 24.92 -0.11 0.33
N GLY A 224 23.60 0.03 0.49
CA GLY A 224 22.96 1.22 1.03
C GLY A 224 22.92 2.41 0.07
N LYS A 225 23.42 2.27 -1.17
CA LYS A 225 23.60 3.40 -2.10
C LYS A 225 22.29 3.76 -2.81
N LEU A 226 22.10 5.06 -3.04
CA LEU A 226 20.99 5.57 -3.83
C LEU A 226 21.11 5.10 -5.27
N LYS A 227 20.12 4.34 -5.75
CA LYS A 227 20.05 3.88 -7.15
C LYS A 227 19.34 4.91 -8.04
N ARG A 228 18.19 5.40 -7.57
CA ARG A 228 17.33 6.35 -8.32
C ARG A 228 16.60 7.28 -7.38
N GLN A 229 16.38 8.49 -7.89
CA GLN A 229 15.35 9.39 -7.42
C GLN A 229 14.26 9.49 -8.50
N LEU A 230 12.99 9.38 -8.13
CA LEU A 230 11.86 9.30 -9.06
C LEU A 230 10.84 10.40 -8.76
N GLY A 231 10.39 11.09 -9.82
CA GLY A 231 9.37 12.13 -9.75
C GLY A 231 9.89 13.51 -9.33
N PRO A 232 9.03 14.54 -9.41
CA PRO A 232 9.35 15.91 -8.97
C PRO A 232 9.48 16.01 -7.44
N GLN A 233 9.97 17.14 -6.94
CA GLN A 233 10.31 17.36 -5.53
C GLN A 233 9.11 17.41 -4.55
N TYR A 234 7.88 17.21 -4.99
CA TYR A 234 6.68 17.34 -4.14
C TYR A 234 5.68 16.21 -4.40
N VAL A 235 6.04 15.00 -3.99
CA VAL A 235 5.20 13.81 -4.20
C VAL A 235 5.02 13.04 -2.90
N THR A 236 3.76 12.88 -2.48
CA THR A 236 3.41 11.96 -1.40
C THR A 236 2.88 10.66 -1.99
N VAL A 237 3.57 9.57 -1.70
CA VAL A 237 3.15 8.22 -2.05
C VAL A 237 2.38 7.64 -0.86
N THR A 238 1.20 7.10 -1.11
CA THR A 238 0.42 6.39 -0.10
C THR A 238 0.79 4.91 -0.04
N ARG A 239 1.09 4.31 -1.19
CA ARG A 239 1.54 2.91 -1.33
C ARG A 239 2.48 2.75 -2.49
N ALA A 240 3.36 1.76 -2.41
CA ALA A 240 4.23 1.38 -3.50
C ALA A 240 4.40 -0.13 -3.58
N ALA A 241 4.66 -0.62 -4.79
CA ALA A 241 4.94 -2.03 -5.03
C ALA A 241 5.98 -2.17 -6.15
N PHE A 242 6.94 -3.06 -5.96
CA PHE A 242 7.83 -3.49 -7.04
C PHE A 242 7.19 -4.62 -7.84
N THR A 243 7.50 -4.71 -9.12
CA THR A 243 7.19 -5.93 -9.89
C THR A 243 8.10 -7.09 -9.43
N PRO A 244 7.69 -8.36 -9.54
CA PRO A 244 8.54 -9.50 -9.14
C PRO A 244 9.89 -9.58 -9.86
N SER A 245 9.99 -9.01 -11.07
CA SER A 245 11.25 -8.89 -11.82
C SER A 245 12.12 -7.70 -11.38
N GLU A 246 11.65 -6.87 -10.45
CA GLU A 246 12.31 -5.69 -9.90
C GLU A 246 12.76 -4.65 -10.95
N GLY A 247 12.16 -4.68 -12.14
CA GLY A 247 12.43 -3.71 -13.22
C GLY A 247 11.51 -2.48 -13.20
N LEU A 248 10.35 -2.61 -12.55
CA LEU A 248 9.29 -1.61 -12.47
C LEU A 248 8.87 -1.35 -11.03
N LEU A 249 8.41 -0.12 -10.79
CA LEU A 249 7.83 0.32 -9.53
C LEU A 249 6.47 0.98 -9.82
N ALA A 250 5.44 0.57 -9.11
CA ALA A 250 4.15 1.27 -9.09
C ALA A 250 4.03 2.07 -7.78
N THR A 251 3.55 3.31 -7.87
CA THR A 251 3.32 4.21 -6.73
C THR A 251 1.90 4.74 -6.79
N GLY A 252 1.15 4.59 -5.71
CA GLY A 252 -0.19 5.12 -5.52
C GLY A 252 -0.16 6.45 -4.79
N HIS A 253 -1.14 7.29 -5.08
CA HIS A 253 -1.19 8.69 -4.64
C HIS A 253 -2.51 8.99 -3.92
N PRO A 254 -2.58 10.08 -3.12
CA PRO A 254 -3.81 10.50 -2.46
C PRO A 254 -4.98 10.76 -3.41
N SER A 255 -4.70 11.17 -4.66
CA SER A 255 -5.70 11.47 -5.69
C SER A 255 -6.14 10.24 -6.51
N GLN A 256 -6.06 9.04 -5.94
CA GLN A 256 -6.36 7.76 -6.61
C GLN A 256 -5.41 7.37 -7.76
N GLY A 257 -4.61 8.31 -8.27
CA GLY A 257 -3.70 8.07 -9.37
C GLY A 257 -2.61 7.06 -9.03
N ILE A 258 -2.20 6.29 -10.05
CA ILE A 258 -1.06 5.37 -9.96
C ILE A 258 -0.03 5.77 -11.01
N ARG A 259 1.22 5.87 -10.61
CA ARG A 259 2.36 6.11 -11.50
C ARG A 259 3.22 4.86 -11.59
N LEU A 260 3.60 4.49 -12.81
CA LEU A 260 4.47 3.34 -13.11
C LEU A 260 5.82 3.83 -13.62
N TRP A 261 6.88 3.41 -12.96
CA TRP A 261 8.25 3.86 -13.19
C TRP A 261 9.13 2.73 -13.71
N SER A 262 10.08 3.07 -14.59
CA SER A 262 11.18 2.19 -14.96
C SER A 262 12.36 2.41 -14.05
N LEU A 263 12.82 1.38 -13.33
CA LEU A 263 14.01 1.49 -12.49
C LEU A 263 15.31 1.51 -13.29
N LYS A 264 15.32 0.86 -14.46
CA LYS A 264 16.46 0.93 -15.40
C LYS A 264 16.64 2.37 -15.92
N ARG A 265 15.58 2.95 -16.46
CA ARG A 265 15.61 4.27 -17.12
C ARG A 265 15.47 5.46 -16.15
N GLY A 266 14.93 5.24 -14.95
CA GLY A 266 14.62 6.32 -14.00
C GLY A 266 13.48 7.25 -14.47
N LYS A 267 12.62 6.79 -15.38
CA LYS A 267 11.56 7.60 -16.00
C LYS A 267 10.17 7.06 -15.69
N LEU A 268 9.20 7.98 -15.61
CA LEU A 268 7.77 7.66 -15.61
C LEU A 268 7.43 6.99 -16.96
N LEU A 269 6.78 5.84 -16.91
CA LEU A 269 6.34 5.12 -18.09
C LEU A 269 4.86 5.33 -18.39
N ARG A 270 4.06 5.39 -17.34
CA ARG A 270 2.61 5.49 -17.47
C ARG A 270 2.00 6.07 -16.20
N GLN A 271 0.92 6.80 -16.39
CA GLN A 271 0.02 7.21 -15.33
C GLN A 271 -1.35 6.56 -15.57
N PHE A 272 -1.87 5.93 -14.52
CA PHE A 272 -3.23 5.40 -14.47
C PHE A 272 -4.07 6.34 -13.63
N LEU A 273 -5.19 6.78 -14.19
CA LEU A 273 -6.15 7.62 -13.51
C LEU A 273 -7.50 6.88 -13.52
N PRO A 274 -8.26 6.94 -12.42
CA PRO A 274 -9.65 6.50 -12.44
C PRO A 274 -10.44 7.34 -13.47
N ARG A 275 -11.52 6.78 -14.00
CA ARG A 275 -12.50 7.60 -14.71
C ARG A 275 -13.14 8.56 -13.70
N GLN A 276 -13.03 9.87 -13.95
CA GLN A 276 -13.74 10.86 -13.15
C GLN A 276 -15.25 10.62 -13.26
N ALA A 277 -15.94 10.59 -12.12
CA ALA A 277 -17.39 10.36 -12.06
C ALA A 277 -18.20 11.65 -12.34
N GLY A 278 -17.69 12.54 -13.19
CA GLY A 278 -18.26 13.85 -13.52
C GLY A 278 -17.32 15.01 -13.16
N ILE A 279 -17.52 16.16 -13.82
CA ILE A 279 -16.66 17.35 -13.76
C ILE A 279 -16.65 18.00 -12.36
N LEU A 280 -17.70 17.79 -11.57
CA LEU A 280 -17.95 18.51 -10.31
C LEU A 280 -17.69 17.71 -9.03
N LYS A 281 -17.26 16.44 -9.11
CA LYS A 281 -16.96 15.63 -7.91
C LYS A 281 -15.46 15.49 -7.73
N PRO A 282 -14.84 16.18 -6.75
CA PRO A 282 -13.46 15.89 -6.38
C PRO A 282 -13.39 14.42 -5.95
N THR A 283 -12.79 13.58 -6.79
CA THR A 283 -12.62 12.14 -6.53
C THR A 283 -11.24 11.92 -5.93
N SER A 284 -11.03 12.47 -4.72
CA SER A 284 -9.82 12.19 -3.95
C SER A 284 -10.05 10.90 -3.15
N ALA A 285 -9.63 9.77 -3.70
CA ALA A 285 -9.67 8.48 -3.02
C ALA A 285 -8.25 7.90 -2.92
N PRO A 286 -7.54 8.09 -1.80
CA PRO A 286 -6.20 7.56 -1.60
C PRO A 286 -6.07 6.08 -1.99
N VAL A 287 -4.97 5.74 -2.66
CA VAL A 287 -4.62 4.34 -2.92
C VAL A 287 -4.10 3.71 -1.64
N LEU A 288 -4.86 2.79 -1.05
CA LEU A 288 -4.55 2.13 0.24
C LEU A 288 -3.89 0.77 0.08
N ALA A 289 -3.99 0.12 -1.09
CA ALA A 289 -3.23 -1.08 -1.42
C ALA A 289 -2.80 -1.09 -2.88
N LEU A 290 -1.61 -1.65 -3.16
CA LEU A 290 -1.10 -1.89 -4.51
C LEU A 290 -0.36 -3.22 -4.56
N ARG A 291 -0.65 -4.02 -5.58
CA ARG A 291 0.05 -5.30 -5.80
C ARG A 291 0.13 -5.68 -7.26
N PHE A 292 1.32 -6.02 -7.73
CA PHE A 292 1.48 -6.66 -9.03
C PHE A 292 0.99 -8.11 -8.96
N VAL A 293 0.17 -8.50 -9.94
CA VAL A 293 -0.39 -9.85 -10.07
C VAL A 293 -0.10 -10.44 -11.44
N LYS A 294 -0.32 -11.75 -11.60
CA LYS A 294 -0.03 -12.50 -12.85
C LYS A 294 1.41 -12.29 -13.35
N GLY A 295 2.39 -12.46 -12.45
CA GLY A 295 3.80 -12.29 -12.77
C GLY A 295 4.19 -10.86 -13.18
N GLY A 296 3.47 -9.84 -12.69
CA GLY A 296 3.75 -8.45 -13.00
C GLY A 296 3.13 -7.90 -14.29
N LYS A 297 2.27 -8.68 -14.95
CA LYS A 297 1.54 -8.24 -16.15
C LYS A 297 0.34 -7.35 -15.83
N GLN A 298 -0.20 -7.47 -14.62
CA GLN A 298 -1.34 -6.72 -14.12
C GLN A 298 -1.03 -6.11 -12.75
N LEU A 299 -1.84 -5.14 -12.35
CA LEU A 299 -1.75 -4.48 -11.05
C LEU A 299 -3.15 -4.42 -10.44
N LEU A 300 -3.27 -4.78 -9.18
CA LEU A 300 -4.45 -4.50 -8.36
C LEU A 300 -4.20 -3.25 -7.52
N SER A 301 -5.22 -2.40 -7.40
CA SER A 301 -5.26 -1.31 -6.42
C SER A 301 -6.54 -1.37 -5.61
N ALA A 302 -6.47 -0.97 -4.34
CA ALA A 302 -7.63 -0.69 -3.52
C ALA A 302 -7.57 0.76 -3.05
N THR A 303 -8.70 1.45 -3.06
CA THR A 303 -8.78 2.90 -2.81
C THR A 303 -9.76 3.20 -1.67
N SER A 304 -9.57 4.31 -0.97
CA SER A 304 -10.32 4.64 0.25
C SER A 304 -11.84 4.77 0.05
N ASP A 305 -12.30 4.88 -1.18
CA ASP A 305 -13.72 4.84 -1.53
C ASP A 305 -14.28 3.40 -1.56
N GLY A 306 -13.47 2.40 -1.21
CA GLY A 306 -13.83 0.97 -1.19
C GLY A 306 -13.92 0.33 -2.57
N ALA A 307 -13.31 0.94 -3.59
CA ALA A 307 -13.13 0.32 -4.89
C ALA A 307 -11.84 -0.52 -4.93
N VAL A 308 -11.92 -1.67 -5.59
CA VAL A 308 -10.76 -2.44 -6.05
C VAL A 308 -10.72 -2.36 -7.56
N GLN A 309 -9.54 -2.12 -8.14
CA GLN A 309 -9.35 -1.91 -9.57
C GLN A 309 -8.22 -2.78 -10.10
N LEU A 310 -8.44 -3.38 -11.27
CA LEU A 310 -7.45 -4.18 -11.99
C LEU A 310 -6.95 -3.40 -13.20
N TRP A 311 -5.64 -3.27 -13.34
CA TRP A 311 -4.98 -2.52 -14.40
C TRP A 311 -4.10 -3.42 -15.26
N THR A 312 -3.95 -3.08 -16.54
CA THR A 312 -2.97 -3.72 -17.42
C THR A 312 -1.66 -2.95 -17.44
N ILE A 313 -0.55 -3.65 -17.20
CA ILE A 313 0.80 -3.07 -17.20
C ILE A 313 1.46 -3.26 -18.57
N ARG A 314 1.16 -4.38 -19.24
CA ARG A 314 1.56 -4.66 -20.62
C ARG A 314 0.30 -4.96 -21.45
N GLY A 315 -0.10 -4.02 -22.30
CA GLY A 315 -1.07 -4.31 -23.35
C GLY A 315 -0.40 -5.08 -24.48
N LYS A 316 -1.06 -6.09 -25.04
CA LYS A 316 -0.74 -6.56 -26.40
C LYS A 316 -0.65 -5.31 -27.28
N LYS A 317 0.40 -5.17 -28.10
CA LYS A 317 0.32 -4.28 -29.26
C LYS A 317 -0.96 -4.70 -29.98
N LYS A 318 -1.96 -3.82 -30.07
CA LYS A 318 -2.99 -4.00 -31.09
C LYS A 318 -2.21 -3.96 -32.41
N LYS A 319 -2.18 -5.10 -33.09
CA LYS A 319 -1.83 -5.13 -34.51
C LYS A 319 -2.96 -4.45 -35.26
#